data_AF-A0A069CV86-F1
#
_entry.id   AF-A0A069CV86-F1
#
_cell.length_a   1.000
_cell.length_b   1.000
_cell.length_c   1.000
_cell.angle_alpha   90.00
_cell.angle_beta   90.00
_cell.angle_gamma   90.00
#
_symmetry.space_group_name_H-M   'P 1'
#
loop_
_entity.id
_entity.type
_entity.pdbx_description
1 polymer ?
#
loop_
_entity_poly.entity_id
_entity_poly.type
_entity_poly.pdbx_seq_one_letter_code
_entity_poly.pdbx_strand_id
1 'polypeptide(L)'
;MNREEKKALKRQEIYDTAMTMFLARGFENVTTQEIADAVDIAKKTLFQYFPSKEDIVFDDEDELLMQIIGVVKGANPWQDFLTFIRQAESVQVKAQDNFKIVAFIEQTPALQGRLLQMWENYELTIAKYLNAASPLENRLLAQQMVTILRLSFYQGVKLADILAAQRGLMDLFV
;
A
#
# COMPACT_ATOMS: atom_id res chain seq x y z
N MET A 1 0.35 -18.09 23.46
CA MET A 1 -0.30 -17.15 22.54
C MET A 1 -0.86 -15.96 23.33
N ASN A 2 -0.28 -14.78 23.16
CA ASN A 2 -0.67 -13.55 23.87
C ASN A 2 -1.92 -12.90 23.21
N ARG A 3 -2.46 -11.82 23.80
CA ARG A 3 -3.67 -11.14 23.29
C ARG A 3 -3.44 -10.48 21.93
N GLU A 4 -2.24 -9.97 21.68
CA GLU A 4 -1.87 -9.30 20.43
C GLU A 4 -1.77 -10.31 19.27
N GLU A 5 -1.15 -11.46 19.51
CA GLU A 5 -1.07 -12.58 18.58
C GLU A 5 -2.46 -13.10 18.20
N LYS A 6 -3.37 -13.26 19.17
CA LYS A 6 -4.77 -13.64 18.89
C LYS A 6 -5.49 -12.61 18.02
N LYS A 7 -5.24 -11.31 18.27
CA LYS A 7 -5.84 -10.22 17.50
C LYS A 7 -5.30 -10.22 16.06
N ALA A 8 -3.99 -10.38 15.89
CA ALA A 8 -3.35 -10.44 14.57
C ALA A 8 -3.84 -11.64 13.76
N LEU A 9 -3.91 -12.83 14.37
CA LEU A 9 -4.42 -14.03 13.71
C LEU A 9 -5.87 -13.88 13.25
N LYS A 10 -6.74 -13.28 14.08
CA LYS A 10 -8.13 -13.06 13.69
C LYS A 10 -8.26 -11.97 12.61
N ARG A 11 -7.41 -10.94 12.64
CA ARG A 11 -7.35 -9.92 11.56
C ARG A 11 -6.96 -10.56 10.23
N GLN A 12 -5.94 -11.43 10.23
CA GLN A 12 -5.50 -12.17 9.04
C GLN A 12 -6.61 -13.10 8.51
N GLU A 13 -7.30 -13.82 9.39
CA GLU A 13 -8.41 -14.72 8.99
C GLU A 13 -9.57 -13.95 8.31
N ILE A 14 -9.91 -12.76 8.83
CA ILE A 14 -10.89 -11.87 8.20
C ILE A 14 -10.40 -11.42 6.82
N TYR A 15 -9.15 -10.99 6.72
CA TYR A 15 -8.53 -10.55 5.46
C TYR A 15 -8.56 -11.66 4.40
N ASP A 16 -8.01 -12.83 4.72
CA ASP A 16 -7.90 -13.96 3.78
C ASP A 16 -9.28 -14.39 3.26
N THR A 17 -10.27 -14.46 4.17
CA THR A 17 -11.65 -14.81 3.83
C THR A 17 -12.29 -13.77 2.92
N ALA A 18 -12.19 -12.49 3.28
CA ALA A 18 -12.76 -11.39 2.52
C ALA A 18 -12.11 -11.29 1.12
N MET A 19 -10.79 -11.35 1.03
CA MET A 19 -10.07 -11.29 -0.24
C MET A 19 -10.44 -12.46 -1.16
N THR A 20 -10.57 -13.67 -0.61
CA THR A 20 -11.06 -14.83 -1.38
C THR A 20 -12.46 -14.57 -1.95
N MET A 21 -13.37 -14.04 -1.13
CA MET A 21 -14.74 -13.72 -1.58
C MET A 21 -14.75 -12.59 -2.62
N PHE A 22 -13.96 -11.54 -2.41
CA PHE A 22 -13.85 -10.40 -3.33
C PHE A 22 -13.30 -10.81 -4.69
N LEU A 23 -12.24 -11.62 -4.73
CA LEU A 23 -11.65 -12.12 -5.97
C LEU A 23 -12.58 -13.09 -6.70
N ALA A 24 -13.39 -13.88 -5.99
CA ALA A 24 -14.31 -14.85 -6.58
C ALA A 24 -15.62 -14.22 -7.09
N ARG A 25 -16.19 -13.26 -6.34
CA ARG A 25 -17.54 -12.72 -6.59
C ARG A 25 -17.55 -11.26 -7.04
N GLY A 26 -16.41 -10.57 -6.94
CA GLY A 26 -16.29 -9.11 -7.12
C GLY A 26 -16.56 -8.35 -5.83
N PHE A 27 -15.91 -7.19 -5.67
CA PHE A 27 -16.02 -6.34 -4.46
C PHE A 27 -17.48 -6.06 -4.13
N GLU A 28 -18.23 -5.46 -5.06
CA GLU A 28 -19.61 -4.98 -4.83
C GLU A 28 -20.59 -6.07 -4.38
N ASN A 29 -20.38 -7.30 -4.84
CA ASN A 29 -21.29 -8.40 -4.60
C ASN A 29 -21.11 -9.06 -3.24
N VAL A 30 -20.11 -8.67 -2.44
CA VAL A 30 -19.84 -9.23 -1.12
C VAL A 30 -20.16 -8.21 -0.04
N THR A 31 -20.94 -8.60 0.96
CA THR A 31 -21.29 -7.74 2.08
C THR A 31 -20.41 -8.01 3.31
N THR A 32 -20.25 -6.99 4.16
CA THR A 32 -19.54 -7.16 5.45
C THR A 32 -20.27 -8.08 6.42
N GLN A 33 -21.57 -8.33 6.22
CA GLN A 33 -22.30 -9.33 7.01
C GLN A 33 -21.87 -10.74 6.60
N GLU A 34 -21.82 -11.05 5.30
CA GLU A 34 -21.40 -12.36 4.82
C GLU A 34 -19.95 -12.69 5.24
N ILE A 35 -19.06 -11.70 5.21
CA ILE A 35 -17.68 -11.87 5.69
C ILE A 35 -17.66 -12.19 7.19
N ALA A 36 -18.45 -11.47 7.99
CA ALA A 36 -18.52 -11.69 9.43
C ALA A 36 -19.09 -13.08 9.77
N ASP A 37 -20.13 -13.51 9.05
CA ASP A 37 -20.72 -14.84 9.19
C ASP A 37 -19.72 -15.95 8.79
N ALA A 38 -18.92 -15.72 7.75
CA ALA A 38 -17.93 -16.69 7.26
C ALA A 38 -16.79 -16.97 8.26
N VAL A 39 -16.48 -16.03 9.16
CA VAL A 39 -15.43 -16.18 10.19
C VAL A 39 -15.98 -16.27 11.63
N ASP A 40 -17.30 -16.49 11.75
CA ASP A 40 -18.04 -16.64 13.01
C ASP A 40 -17.83 -15.48 14.00
N ILE A 41 -18.00 -14.24 13.51
CA ILE A 41 -17.96 -13.03 14.35
C ILE A 41 -19.19 -12.16 14.11
N ALA A 42 -19.53 -11.34 15.11
CA ALA A 42 -20.52 -10.30 14.91
C ALA A 42 -20.00 -9.23 13.94
N LYS A 43 -20.88 -8.67 13.09
CA LYS A 43 -20.54 -7.54 12.20
C LYS A 43 -19.91 -6.35 12.92
N LYS A 44 -20.34 -6.06 14.15
CA LYS A 44 -19.74 -5.03 15.01
C LYS A 44 -18.27 -5.35 15.34
N THR A 45 -17.94 -6.62 15.57
CA THR A 45 -16.58 -7.07 15.83
C THR A 45 -15.72 -6.93 14.58
N LEU A 46 -16.24 -7.26 13.40
CA LEU A 46 -15.54 -7.01 12.12
C LEU A 46 -15.12 -5.53 12.00
N PHE A 47 -16.03 -4.60 12.31
CA PHE A 47 -15.73 -3.17 12.26
C PHE A 47 -14.70 -2.68 13.29
N GLN A 48 -14.41 -3.47 14.33
CA GLN A 48 -13.31 -3.16 15.27
C GLN A 48 -11.94 -3.53 14.69
N TYR A 49 -11.89 -4.46 13.75
CA TYR A 49 -10.67 -4.80 13.00
C TYR A 49 -10.52 -3.90 11.77
N PHE A 50 -11.63 -3.62 11.08
CA PHE A 50 -11.67 -2.92 9.80
C PHE A 50 -12.77 -1.86 9.77
N PRO A 51 -12.46 -0.56 9.86
CA PRO A 51 -13.47 0.50 9.94
C PRO A 51 -14.44 0.53 8.75
N SER A 52 -13.97 0.13 7.58
CA SER A 52 -14.76 0.00 6.36
C SER A 52 -14.48 -1.32 5.63
N LYS A 53 -15.27 -1.62 4.59
CA LYS A 53 -15.06 -2.80 3.74
C LYS A 53 -13.82 -2.62 2.87
N GLU A 54 -13.58 -1.39 2.44
CA GLU A 54 -12.43 -0.96 1.67
C GLU A 54 -11.15 -1.17 2.47
N ASP A 55 -11.13 -0.84 3.77
CA ASP A 55 -9.97 -1.03 4.64
C ASP A 55 -9.52 -2.49 4.76
N ILE A 56 -10.39 -3.47 4.46
CA ILE A 56 -10.00 -4.88 4.38
C ILE A 56 -9.04 -5.11 3.22
N VAL A 57 -9.24 -4.44 2.09
CA VAL A 57 -8.39 -4.58 0.90
C VAL A 57 -7.01 -3.95 1.13
N PHE A 58 -6.93 -2.92 1.99
CA PHE A 58 -5.72 -2.14 2.26
C PHE A 58 -5.03 -2.54 3.59
N ASP A 59 -5.23 -3.76 4.08
CA ASP A 59 -4.77 -4.24 5.41
C ASP A 59 -3.29 -3.98 5.73
N ASP A 60 -2.44 -4.09 4.71
CA ASP A 60 -0.97 -4.02 4.77
C ASP A 60 -0.41 -2.60 4.53
N GLU A 61 -1.26 -1.60 4.24
CA GLU A 61 -0.77 -0.28 3.82
C GLU A 61 0.04 0.42 4.93
N ASP A 62 -0.34 0.23 6.19
CA ASP A 62 0.31 0.85 7.33
C ASP A 62 1.73 0.29 7.54
N GLU A 63 1.94 -1.00 7.29
CA GLU A 63 3.23 -1.65 7.47
C GLU A 63 4.25 -1.13 6.46
N LEU A 64 3.87 -1.09 5.17
CA LEU A 64 4.73 -0.56 4.12
C LEU A 64 5.10 0.91 4.39
N LEU A 65 4.12 1.74 4.78
CA LEU A 65 4.37 3.13 5.11
C LEU A 65 5.36 3.28 6.29
N MET A 66 5.20 2.46 7.33
CA MET A 66 6.14 2.46 8.48
C MET A 66 7.56 2.05 8.07
N GLN A 67 7.72 1.05 7.19
CA GLN A 67 9.02 0.66 6.67
C GLN A 67 9.67 1.81 5.87
N ILE A 68 8.90 2.46 4.99
CA ILE A 68 9.37 3.63 4.23
C ILE A 68 9.80 4.76 5.17
N ILE A 69 9.01 5.07 6.20
CA ILE A 69 9.35 6.09 7.21
C ILE A 69 10.68 5.75 7.90
N GLY A 70 10.92 4.48 8.22
CA GLY A 70 12.18 4.03 8.80
C GLY A 70 13.37 4.31 7.89
N VAL A 71 13.20 4.09 6.59
CA VAL A 71 14.22 4.30 5.56
C VAL A 71 14.50 5.78 5.30
N VAL A 72 13.46 6.61 5.16
CA VAL A 72 13.61 8.03 4.76
C VAL A 72 14.12 8.95 5.87
N LYS A 73 14.26 8.45 7.10
CA LYS A 73 14.90 9.17 8.22
C LYS A 73 16.43 9.18 8.16
N GLY A 74 17.02 8.44 7.22
CA GLY A 74 18.46 8.35 7.03
C GLY A 74 19.12 9.63 6.51
N ALA A 75 20.44 9.62 6.42
CA ALA A 75 21.22 10.76 5.92
C ALA A 75 21.05 10.99 4.42
N ASN A 76 20.64 9.97 3.65
CA ASN A 76 20.37 10.09 2.22
C ASN A 76 19.00 9.47 1.87
N PRO A 77 17.90 10.15 2.21
CA PRO A 77 16.55 9.59 2.12
C PRO A 77 16.18 9.04 0.75
N TRP A 78 16.65 9.70 -0.32
CA TRP A 78 16.39 9.26 -1.68
C TRP A 78 17.09 7.95 -2.02
N GLN A 79 18.39 7.86 -1.74
CA GLN A 79 19.17 6.66 -2.04
C GLN A 79 18.74 5.47 -1.18
N ASP A 80 18.42 5.72 0.09
CA ASP A 80 17.96 4.71 1.03
C ASP A 80 16.59 4.16 0.55
N PHE A 81 15.67 5.04 0.15
CA PHE A 81 14.38 4.66 -0.44
C PHE A 81 14.55 3.80 -1.71
N LEU A 82 15.39 4.23 -2.67
CA LEU A 82 15.62 3.44 -3.89
C LEU A 82 16.22 2.06 -3.60
N THR A 83 17.07 1.96 -2.57
CA THR A 83 17.65 0.69 -2.13
C THR A 83 16.57 -0.23 -1.56
N PHE A 84 15.68 0.31 -0.73
CA PHE A 84 14.53 -0.40 -0.18
C PHE A 84 13.60 -0.94 -1.28
N ILE A 85 13.22 -0.12 -2.27
CA ILE A 85 12.34 -0.58 -3.36
C ILE A 85 13.00 -1.67 -4.21
N ARG A 86 14.29 -1.55 -4.53
CA ARG A 86 15.03 -2.60 -5.27
C ARG A 86 15.05 -3.93 -4.52
N GLN A 87 15.23 -3.88 -3.19
CA GLN A 87 15.20 -5.08 -2.37
C GLN A 87 13.80 -5.70 -2.37
N ALA A 88 12.75 -4.89 -2.23
CA ALA A 88 11.36 -5.35 -2.29
C ALA A 88 11.02 -6.01 -3.65
N GLU A 89 11.48 -5.44 -4.78
CA GLU A 89 11.35 -6.06 -6.10
C GLU A 89 12.08 -7.41 -6.19
N SER A 90 13.29 -7.51 -5.63
CA SER A 90 14.11 -8.74 -5.72
C SER A 90 13.60 -9.90 -4.86
N VAL A 91 12.84 -9.60 -3.80
CA VAL A 91 12.27 -10.58 -2.86
C VAL A 91 10.90 -11.10 -3.34
N GLN A 92 10.46 -10.74 -4.55
CA GLN A 92 9.21 -11.19 -5.16
C GLN A 92 9.15 -12.71 -5.45
N VAL A 93 9.03 -13.51 -4.38
CA VAL A 93 8.60 -14.91 -4.36
C VAL A 93 7.09 -15.00 -4.01
N LYS A 94 6.38 -13.88 -3.85
CA LYS A 94 4.90 -13.77 -3.71
C LYS A 94 4.21 -13.02 -4.88
N ALA A 95 4.90 -12.86 -6.01
CA ALA A 95 4.52 -11.91 -7.05
C ALA A 95 3.12 -12.15 -7.66
N GLN A 96 2.68 -13.39 -7.84
CA GLN A 96 1.41 -13.66 -8.55
C GLN A 96 0.14 -13.19 -7.83
N ASP A 97 0.11 -13.15 -6.49
CA ASP A 97 -1.10 -12.78 -5.76
C ASP A 97 -1.17 -11.28 -5.47
N ASN A 98 -0.04 -10.62 -5.19
CA ASN A 98 -0.01 -9.16 -5.03
C ASN A 98 -0.40 -8.43 -6.34
N PHE A 99 0.01 -8.95 -7.50
CA PHE A 99 -0.38 -8.37 -8.79
C PHE A 99 -1.88 -8.49 -9.09
N LYS A 100 -2.55 -9.56 -8.60
CA LYS A 100 -4.00 -9.71 -8.74
C LYS A 100 -4.74 -8.70 -7.88
N ILE A 101 -4.25 -8.44 -6.67
CA ILE A 101 -4.84 -7.47 -5.74
C ILE A 101 -4.73 -6.06 -6.31
N VAL A 102 -3.55 -5.66 -6.81
CA VAL A 102 -3.38 -4.33 -7.43
C VAL A 102 -4.30 -4.17 -8.65
N ALA A 103 -4.31 -5.15 -9.56
CA ALA A 103 -5.19 -5.11 -10.73
C ALA A 103 -6.68 -5.08 -10.34
N PHE A 104 -7.05 -5.79 -9.27
CA PHE A 104 -8.41 -5.78 -8.72
C PHE A 104 -8.80 -4.41 -8.15
N ILE A 105 -7.91 -3.76 -7.38
CA ILE A 105 -8.12 -2.41 -6.85
C ILE A 105 -8.32 -1.43 -8.01
N GLU A 106 -7.45 -1.49 -9.02
CA GLU A 106 -7.50 -0.59 -10.18
C GLU A 106 -8.80 -0.73 -10.99
N GLN A 107 -9.29 -1.95 -11.13
CA GLN A 107 -10.51 -2.24 -11.90
C GLN A 107 -11.80 -2.06 -11.09
N THR A 108 -11.71 -1.74 -9.80
CA THR A 108 -12.88 -1.57 -8.92
C THR A 108 -13.11 -0.09 -8.59
N PRO A 109 -14.12 0.57 -9.21
CA PRO A 109 -14.35 2.00 -9.02
C PRO A 109 -14.55 2.43 -7.56
N ALA A 110 -15.20 1.61 -6.73
CA ALA A 110 -15.39 1.92 -5.30
C ALA A 110 -14.09 2.00 -4.51
N LEU A 111 -13.01 1.33 -4.95
CA LEU A 111 -11.71 1.34 -4.27
C LEU A 111 -10.83 2.53 -4.69
N GLN A 112 -11.16 3.22 -5.78
CA GLN A 112 -10.36 4.34 -6.30
C GLN A 112 -10.28 5.51 -5.32
N GLY A 113 -11.40 5.87 -4.69
CA GLY A 113 -11.42 6.95 -3.69
C GLY A 113 -10.50 6.64 -2.51
N ARG A 114 -10.56 5.41 -2.00
CA ARG A 114 -9.71 4.95 -0.89
C ARG A 114 -8.23 4.84 -1.29
N LEU A 115 -7.94 4.41 -2.52
CA LEU A 115 -6.58 4.35 -3.05
C LEU A 115 -5.94 5.75 -3.12
N LEU A 116 -6.70 6.76 -3.56
CA LEU A 116 -6.23 8.15 -3.60
C LEU A 116 -5.94 8.68 -2.19
N GLN A 117 -6.81 8.39 -1.22
CA GLN A 117 -6.59 8.75 0.19
C GLN A 117 -5.34 8.09 0.77
N MET A 118 -5.08 6.82 0.43
CA MET A 118 -3.86 6.12 0.83
C MET A 118 -2.61 6.85 0.30
N TRP A 119 -2.59 7.18 -1.00
CA TRP A 119 -1.45 7.87 -1.60
C TRP A 119 -1.22 9.27 -1.04
N GLU A 120 -2.30 10.02 -0.75
CA GLU A 120 -2.20 11.30 -0.06
C GLU A 120 -1.63 11.14 1.36
N ASN A 121 -2.09 10.14 2.11
CA ASN A 121 -1.55 9.85 3.45
C ASN A 121 -0.06 9.49 3.39
N TYR A 122 0.35 8.70 2.40
CA TYR A 122 1.75 8.36 2.17
C TYR A 122 2.58 9.63 1.92
N GLU A 123 2.15 10.48 1.00
CA GLU A 123 2.83 11.73 0.67
C GLU A 123 3.02 12.61 1.92
N LEU A 124 1.92 12.92 2.61
CA LEU A 124 1.94 13.83 3.77
C LEU A 124 2.79 13.26 4.91
N THR A 125 2.71 11.95 5.14
CA THR A 125 3.46 11.30 6.21
C THR A 125 4.95 11.20 5.89
N ILE A 126 5.33 10.81 4.67
CA ILE A 126 6.74 10.77 4.24
C ILE A 126 7.34 12.16 4.32
N ALA A 127 6.66 13.19 3.77
CA ALA A 127 7.13 14.58 3.79
C ALA A 127 7.39 15.08 5.22
N LYS A 128 6.58 14.67 6.20
CA LYS A 128 6.75 15.02 7.61
C LYS A 128 8.04 14.45 8.23
N TYR A 129 8.53 13.31 7.75
CA TYR A 129 9.71 12.65 8.29
C TYR A 129 11.00 12.92 7.51
N LEU A 130 10.91 13.58 6.37
CA LEU A 130 12.06 14.09 5.62
C LEU A 130 12.65 15.34 6.29
N ASN A 131 13.95 15.55 6.08
CA ASN A 131 14.70 16.68 6.64
C ASN A 131 15.51 17.42 5.56
N ALA A 132 14.85 17.79 4.46
CA ALA A 132 15.42 18.65 3.41
C ALA A 132 15.51 20.12 3.86
N ALA A 133 15.97 21.01 2.98
CA ALA A 133 16.21 22.41 3.35
C ALA A 133 14.90 23.21 3.53
N SER A 134 13.78 22.72 3.00
CA SER A 134 12.47 23.36 3.15
C SER A 134 11.29 22.37 3.17
N PRO A 135 10.13 22.75 3.73
CA PRO A 135 8.91 21.94 3.66
C PRO A 135 8.45 21.64 2.23
N LEU A 136 8.70 22.56 1.29
CA LEU A 136 8.37 22.36 -0.12
C LEU A 136 9.26 21.27 -0.74
N GLU A 137 10.56 21.27 -0.44
CA GLU A 137 11.47 20.20 -0.87
C GLU A 137 11.09 18.84 -0.29
N ASN A 138 10.72 18.79 1.00
CA ASN A 138 10.20 17.57 1.62
C ASN A 138 8.98 17.03 0.87
N ARG A 139 8.01 17.91 0.57
CA ARG A 139 6.79 17.53 -0.13
C ARG A 139 7.07 17.09 -1.56
N LEU A 140 7.95 17.78 -2.28
CA LEU A 140 8.35 17.42 -3.64
C LEU A 140 9.05 16.06 -3.68
N LEU A 141 9.98 15.81 -2.75
CA LEU A 141 10.68 14.53 -2.65
C LEU A 141 9.73 13.38 -2.30
N ALA A 142 8.80 13.61 -1.35
CA ALA A 142 7.75 12.63 -1.02
C ALA A 142 6.84 12.33 -2.22
N GLN A 143 6.41 13.34 -2.99
CA GLN A 143 5.62 13.17 -4.21
C GLN A 143 6.35 12.30 -5.25
N GLN A 144 7.66 12.49 -5.42
CA GLN A 144 8.47 11.66 -6.31
C GLN A 144 8.54 10.21 -5.81
N MET A 145 8.77 10.00 -4.50
CA MET A 145 8.80 8.67 -3.88
C MET A 145 7.45 7.94 -4.04
N VAL A 146 6.34 8.62 -3.77
CA VAL A 146 4.99 8.06 -3.95
C VAL A 146 4.70 7.75 -5.41
N THR A 147 5.16 8.59 -6.35
CA THR A 147 5.03 8.30 -7.78
C THR A 147 5.78 7.03 -8.16
N ILE A 148 7.01 6.85 -7.69
CA ILE A 148 7.78 5.61 -7.90
C ILE A 148 7.05 4.41 -7.31
N LEU A 149 6.60 4.50 -6.05
CA LEU A 149 5.85 3.43 -5.38
C LEU A 149 4.63 3.04 -6.20
N ARG A 150 3.78 4.00 -6.52
CA ARG A 150 2.56 3.80 -7.31
C ARG A 150 2.88 3.12 -8.64
N LEU A 151 3.89 3.60 -9.37
CA LEU A 151 4.30 3.03 -10.66
C LEU A 151 4.90 1.63 -10.52
N SER A 152 5.59 1.31 -9.43
CA SER A 152 6.16 -0.01 -9.19
C SER A 152 5.11 -1.10 -8.93
N PHE A 153 3.89 -0.72 -8.57
CA PHE A 153 2.76 -1.64 -8.43
C PHE A 153 2.06 -1.95 -9.76
N TYR A 154 2.27 -1.15 -10.82
CA TYR A 154 1.70 -1.43 -12.13
C TYR A 154 2.35 -2.67 -12.76
N GLN A 155 1.52 -3.60 -13.24
CA GLN A 155 2.01 -4.81 -13.90
C GLN A 155 2.87 -4.46 -15.11
N GLY A 156 4.04 -5.12 -15.20
CA GLY A 156 4.95 -4.98 -16.34
C GLY A 156 5.86 -3.77 -16.30
N VAL A 157 5.77 -2.91 -15.28
CA VAL A 157 6.67 -1.77 -15.08
C VAL A 157 7.79 -2.16 -14.11
N LYS A 158 9.05 -2.06 -14.54
CA LYS A 158 10.20 -2.28 -13.65
C LYS A 158 10.68 -0.96 -13.08
N LEU A 159 11.19 -0.95 -11.84
CA LEU A 159 11.82 0.25 -11.26
C LEU A 159 12.92 0.84 -12.16
N ALA A 160 13.71 0.00 -12.83
CA ALA A 160 14.73 0.47 -13.76
C ALA A 160 14.15 1.36 -14.86
N ASP A 161 12.99 1.00 -15.40
CA ASP A 161 12.31 1.76 -16.47
C ASP A 161 11.74 3.07 -15.91
N ILE A 162 11.17 3.04 -14.70
CA ILE A 162 10.67 4.24 -13.99
C ILE A 162 11.81 5.26 -13.77
N LEU A 163 12.95 4.79 -13.25
CA LEU A 163 14.09 5.66 -12.96
C LEU A 163 14.75 6.20 -14.22
N ALA A 164 14.79 5.42 -15.30
CA ALA A 164 15.28 5.88 -16.60
C ALA A 164 14.38 7.00 -17.15
N ALA A 165 13.06 6.82 -17.10
CA ALA A 165 12.09 7.84 -17.51
C ALA A 165 12.18 9.12 -16.67
N GLN A 166 12.29 8.99 -15.34
CA GLN A 166 12.42 10.13 -14.44
C GLN A 166 13.69 10.94 -14.71
N ARG A 167 14.83 10.27 -14.96
CA ARG A 167 16.09 10.95 -15.30
C ARG A 167 15.95 11.74 -16.60
N GLY A 168 15.41 11.12 -17.65
CA GLY A 168 15.18 11.80 -18.92
C GLY A 168 14.27 13.02 -18.80
N LEU A 169 13.28 12.99 -17.90
CA LEU A 169 12.44 14.16 -17.61
C LEU A 169 13.19 15.26 -16.86
N MET A 170 14.05 14.92 -15.89
CA MET A 170 14.84 15.93 -15.17
C MET A 170 15.84 16.64 -16.08
N ASP A 171 16.42 15.91 -17.05
CA ASP A 171 17.35 16.47 -18.04
C ASP A 171 16.69 17.49 -18.99
N LEU A 172 15.34 17.54 -19.07
CA LEU A 172 14.61 18.55 -19.86
C LEU A 172 14.49 19.91 -19.15
N PHE A 173 14.75 19.96 -17.84
CA PHE A 173 14.61 21.18 -17.02
C PHE A 173 15.96 21.85 -16.71
N VAL A 174 17.06 21.37 -17.31
CA VAL A 174 18.43 21.91 -17.20
C VAL A 174 18.88 22.39 -18.57
#